data_AF-A0A7S4JS86-F1
#
_entry.id   AF-A0A7S4JS86-F1
#
_cell.length_a   1.000
_cell.length_b   1.000
_cell.length_c   1.000
_cell.angle_alpha   90.00
_cell.angle_beta   90.00
_cell.angle_gamma   90.00
#
_symmetry.space_group_name_H-M   'P 1'
#
loop_
_entity.id
_entity.type
_entity.pdbx_description
1 polymer ?
#
loop_
_entity_poly.entity_id
_entity_poly.type
_entity_poly.pdbx_seq_one_letter_code
_entity_poly.pdbx_strand_id
1 'polypeptide(L)'
;WISRLYLSRREYGGKAYGGQDLVHSLVTLGTPHGNAPGAAFKGVEWCNREAQYDGVRGLAVGGTGYPGDSSGELTRSAYSFCCSQGSDGADYDGDGLTPIESALAWDGAEKLTIDDVTHFPWSDVLGGDQFAPDLAKRHRDGAPWYGNGEVLEKWAGWLNV
;
A
#
# COMPACT_ATOMS: atom_id res chain seq x y z
N TRP A 1 5.96 4.15 1.79
CA TRP A 1 6.82 5.34 1.99
C TRP A 1 8.27 5.18 1.54
N ILE A 2 8.96 4.07 1.88
CA ILE A 2 10.41 3.94 1.68
C ILE A 2 10.87 4.27 0.25
N SER A 3 10.17 3.78 -0.78
CA SER A 3 10.53 4.08 -2.17
C SER A 3 10.41 5.56 -2.51
N ARG A 4 9.37 6.26 -2.01
CA ARG A 4 9.22 7.71 -2.21
C ARG A 4 10.27 8.52 -1.43
N LEU A 5 10.64 8.08 -0.23
CA LEU A 5 11.77 8.65 0.52
C LEU A 5 13.09 8.51 -0.27
N TYR A 6 13.30 7.37 -0.93
CA TYR A 6 14.45 7.15 -1.79
C TYR A 6 14.48 8.09 -3.00
N LEU A 7 13.32 8.39 -3.60
CA LEU A 7 13.25 9.36 -4.71
C LEU A 7 13.64 10.77 -4.28
N SER A 8 13.29 11.16 -3.05
CA SER A 8 13.46 12.52 -2.57
C SER A 8 14.93 12.97 -2.47
N ARG A 9 15.17 14.25 -2.81
CA ARG A 9 16.41 14.97 -2.49
C ARG A 9 16.41 15.61 -1.10
N ARG A 10 15.31 15.48 -0.36
CA ARG A 10 15.22 15.96 1.03
C ARG A 10 16.01 15.04 1.95
N GLU A 11 16.63 15.63 2.97
CA GLU A 11 17.33 14.86 4.00
C GLU A 11 16.32 14.10 4.90
N TYR A 12 16.56 12.80 5.05
CA TYR A 12 15.84 11.92 5.97
C TYR A 12 16.85 11.04 6.71
N GLY A 13 16.90 11.14 8.04
CA GLY A 13 17.88 10.40 8.84
C GLY A 13 19.34 10.78 8.54
N GLY A 14 19.61 12.04 8.20
CA GLY A 14 20.97 12.52 7.87
C GLY A 14 21.44 12.22 6.45
N LYS A 15 20.55 11.72 5.57
CA LYS A 15 20.89 11.40 4.18
C LYS A 15 19.82 11.90 3.20
N ALA A 16 20.27 12.51 2.10
CA ALA A 16 19.46 12.71 0.91
C ALA A 16 19.78 11.61 -0.12
N TYR A 17 18.76 11.00 -0.72
CA TYR A 17 18.95 9.85 -1.61
C TYR A 17 18.95 10.25 -3.09
N GLY A 18 18.06 11.16 -3.50
CA GLY A 18 18.01 11.69 -4.87
C GLY A 18 17.69 10.63 -5.94
N GLY A 19 17.02 9.54 -5.57
CA GLY A 19 16.71 8.43 -6.46
C GLY A 19 15.85 8.80 -7.66
N GLN A 20 15.17 9.95 -7.64
CA GLN A 20 14.44 10.49 -8.79
C GLN A 20 15.32 10.66 -10.04
N ASP A 21 16.64 10.82 -9.88
CA ASP A 21 17.57 10.94 -11.01
C ASP A 21 17.90 9.58 -11.67
N LEU A 22 17.49 8.47 -11.05
CA LEU A 22 17.81 7.10 -11.45
C LEU A 22 16.58 6.24 -11.75
N VAL A 23 15.41 6.65 -11.28
CA VAL A 23 14.17 5.89 -11.38
C VAL A 23 13.28 6.50 -12.45
N HIS A 24 12.97 5.72 -13.48
CA HIS A 24 12.01 6.12 -14.51
C HIS A 24 10.56 5.99 -14.04
N SER A 25 10.22 4.88 -13.37
CA SER A 25 8.85 4.56 -12.95
C SER A 25 8.82 3.95 -11.54
N LEU A 26 7.77 4.25 -10.77
CA LEU A 26 7.50 3.66 -9.46
C LEU A 26 6.05 3.15 -9.39
N VAL A 27 5.90 1.84 -9.18
CA VAL A 27 4.64 1.19 -8.82
C VAL A 27 4.64 0.93 -7.32
N THR A 28 3.60 1.35 -6.60
CA THR A 28 3.63 1.35 -5.12
C THR A 28 2.85 0.21 -4.46
N LEU A 29 1.96 -0.46 -5.21
CA LEU A 29 1.07 -1.50 -4.67
C LEU A 29 0.39 -0.99 -3.39
N GLY A 30 -0.03 -1.88 -2.49
CA GLY A 30 -0.72 -1.54 -1.24
C GLY A 30 0.02 -0.63 -0.27
N THR A 31 1.08 0.09 -0.66
CA THR A 31 1.73 1.09 0.18
C THR A 31 0.74 2.19 0.58
N PRO A 32 0.51 2.46 1.87
CA PRO A 32 -0.29 3.60 2.30
C PRO A 32 0.42 4.91 1.94
N HIS A 33 -0.27 5.85 1.31
CA HIS A 33 0.22 7.20 1.01
C HIS A 33 -0.55 8.30 1.74
N GLY A 34 -1.72 7.95 2.31
CA GLY A 34 -2.48 8.85 3.16
C GLY A 34 -1.67 9.22 4.39
N ASN A 35 -1.83 10.46 4.87
CA ASN A 35 -1.27 10.83 6.17
C ASN A 35 -2.22 10.36 7.28
N ALA A 36 -1.70 9.81 8.38
CA ALA A 36 -2.48 9.34 9.52
C ALA A 36 -1.87 9.77 10.87
N PRO A 37 -2.60 9.68 11.99
CA PRO A 37 -2.04 9.95 13.31
C PRO A 37 -0.91 8.98 13.69
N GLY A 38 -0.04 9.39 14.62
CA GLY A 38 0.99 8.52 15.21
C GLY A 38 2.42 8.81 14.74
N ALA A 39 3.39 8.27 15.47
CA ALA A 39 4.82 8.58 15.28
C ALA A 39 5.35 8.11 13.91
N ALA A 40 4.86 6.98 13.41
CA ALA A 40 5.27 6.42 12.12
C ALA A 40 4.96 7.39 10.97
N PHE A 41 3.72 7.87 10.89
CA PHE A 41 3.29 8.84 9.88
C PHE A 41 3.88 10.23 10.10
N LYS A 42 4.03 10.68 11.35
CA LYS A 42 4.66 11.97 11.66
C LYS A 42 6.09 12.08 11.09
N GLY A 43 6.85 11.00 11.10
CA GLY A 43 8.21 10.98 10.55
C GLY A 43 8.28 11.13 9.02
N VAL A 44 7.22 10.75 8.32
CA VAL A 44 7.14 10.75 6.85
C VAL A 44 6.04 11.66 6.31
N GLU A 45 5.47 12.50 7.18
CA GLU A 45 4.32 13.35 6.90
C GLU A 45 4.55 14.28 5.70
N TRP A 46 5.77 14.79 5.60
CA TRP A 46 6.20 15.61 4.48
C TRP A 46 6.18 14.82 3.16
N CYS A 47 6.61 13.56 3.18
CA CYS A 47 6.63 12.71 2.00
C CYS A 47 5.20 12.42 1.55
N ASN A 48 4.26 12.22 2.47
CA ASN A 48 2.85 11.97 2.13
C ASN A 48 2.15 13.19 1.54
N ARG A 49 2.62 14.41 1.84
CA ARG A 49 2.08 15.66 1.27
C ARG A 49 2.70 16.07 -0.05
N GLU A 50 3.86 15.52 -0.40
CA GLU A 50 4.49 15.80 -1.70
C GLU A 50 3.74 15.05 -2.80
N ALA A 51 3.47 15.72 -3.92
CA ALA A 51 2.98 15.06 -5.12
C ALA A 51 4.07 14.15 -5.73
N GLN A 52 3.74 13.47 -6.81
CA GLN A 52 4.69 12.77 -7.65
C GLN A 52 5.83 13.69 -8.10
N TYR A 53 7.05 13.17 -8.06
CA TYR A 53 8.25 13.88 -8.49
C TYR A 53 8.27 14.04 -10.01
N ASP A 54 8.62 15.25 -10.49
CA ASP A 54 8.80 15.51 -11.92
C ASP A 54 9.83 14.53 -12.51
N GLY A 55 9.50 13.95 -13.68
CA GLY A 55 10.37 13.03 -14.40
C GLY A 55 10.31 11.56 -13.93
N VAL A 56 9.63 11.26 -12.82
CA VAL A 56 9.35 9.88 -12.39
C VAL A 56 7.89 9.58 -12.65
N ARG A 57 7.56 8.54 -13.41
CA ARG A 57 6.17 8.07 -13.57
C ARG A 57 5.71 7.36 -12.31
N GLY A 58 4.51 7.65 -11.82
CA GLY A 58 3.93 7.03 -10.62
C GLY A 58 2.67 6.24 -10.94
N LEU A 59 2.60 5.00 -10.42
CA LEU A 59 1.36 4.21 -10.36
C LEU A 59 1.07 3.82 -8.90
N ALA A 60 -0.02 4.36 -8.37
CA ALA A 60 -0.62 3.94 -7.12
C ALA A 60 -1.59 2.80 -7.40
N VAL A 61 -1.27 1.60 -6.89
CA VAL A 61 -2.12 0.41 -7.08
C VAL A 61 -2.68 0.01 -5.73
N GLY A 62 -3.98 -0.18 -5.61
CA GLY A 62 -4.60 -0.64 -4.37
C GLY A 62 -5.57 -1.78 -4.60
N GLY A 63 -5.72 -2.63 -3.58
CA GLY A 63 -6.64 -3.75 -3.57
C GLY A 63 -7.93 -3.43 -2.83
N THR A 64 -8.99 -4.17 -3.16
CA THR A 64 -10.31 -4.12 -2.51
C THR A 64 -10.83 -5.53 -2.24
N GLY A 65 -11.94 -5.67 -1.52
CA GLY A 65 -12.59 -6.96 -1.23
C GLY A 65 -12.28 -7.55 0.15
N TYR A 66 -11.64 -6.76 1.02
CA TYR A 66 -11.30 -7.13 2.39
C TYR A 66 -11.81 -6.04 3.36
N PRO A 67 -13.12 -6.05 3.67
CA PRO A 67 -13.71 -5.05 4.57
C PRO A 67 -13.18 -5.20 5.98
N GLY A 68 -12.93 -4.08 6.66
CA GLY A 68 -12.32 -4.05 7.99
C GLY A 68 -13.18 -4.67 9.08
N ASP A 69 -14.51 -4.64 8.95
CA ASP A 69 -15.46 -5.21 9.91
C ASP A 69 -15.58 -6.75 9.86
N SER A 70 -15.10 -7.38 8.78
CA SER A 70 -15.35 -8.79 8.48
C SER A 70 -14.12 -9.58 8.04
N SER A 71 -12.96 -8.91 7.89
CA SER A 71 -11.68 -9.55 7.51
C SER A 71 -10.72 -9.78 8.69
N GLY A 72 -11.26 -9.78 9.91
CA GLY A 72 -10.52 -10.07 11.15
C GLY A 72 -9.85 -8.85 11.79
N GLU A 73 -9.43 -9.04 13.05
CA GLU A 73 -8.93 -7.96 13.92
C GLU A 73 -7.64 -7.31 13.40
N LEU A 74 -6.76 -8.09 12.76
CA LEU A 74 -5.55 -7.54 12.16
C LEU A 74 -5.88 -6.52 11.07
N THR A 75 -6.79 -6.86 10.17
CA THR A 75 -7.23 -5.98 9.08
C THR A 75 -7.82 -4.70 9.64
N ARG A 76 -8.75 -4.84 10.59
CA ARG A 76 -9.36 -3.71 11.29
C ARG A 76 -8.32 -2.79 11.93
N SER A 77 -7.38 -3.36 12.68
CA SER A 77 -6.30 -2.61 13.33
C SER A 77 -5.35 -1.94 12.33
N ALA A 78 -5.03 -2.61 11.23
CA ALA A 78 -4.18 -2.07 10.17
C ALA A 78 -4.84 -0.89 9.45
N TYR A 79 -6.15 -0.99 9.19
CA TYR A 79 -6.94 0.09 8.61
C TYR A 79 -7.02 1.27 9.57
N SER A 80 -7.34 1.04 10.84
CA SER A 80 -7.32 2.05 11.90
C SER A 80 -5.99 2.84 11.92
N PHE A 81 -4.86 2.14 11.77
CA PHE A 81 -3.53 2.74 11.73
C PHE A 81 -3.29 3.62 10.49
N CYS A 82 -3.92 3.31 9.35
CA CYS A 82 -3.66 3.99 8.07
C CYS A 82 -4.59 5.18 7.75
N CYS A 83 -5.58 5.46 8.60
CA CYS A 83 -6.65 6.42 8.31
C CYS A 83 -6.39 7.84 8.86
N SER A 84 -6.65 8.84 8.02
CA SER A 84 -6.22 10.23 8.23
C SER A 84 -6.87 11.00 9.37
N GLN A 85 -8.03 10.54 9.85
CA GLN A 85 -8.80 11.19 10.91
C GLN A 85 -8.82 10.40 12.23
N GLY A 86 -8.08 9.28 12.30
CA GLY A 86 -8.32 8.27 13.32
C GLY A 86 -9.64 7.54 13.06
N SER A 87 -9.59 6.22 13.12
CA SER A 87 -10.76 5.36 12.92
C SER A 87 -10.55 4.09 13.74
N ASP A 88 -11.62 3.32 13.97
CA ASP A 88 -11.53 1.95 14.44
C ASP A 88 -11.36 0.93 13.30
N GLY A 89 -11.22 1.40 12.05
CA GLY A 89 -10.93 0.62 10.85
C GLY A 89 -12.10 -0.16 10.26
N ALA A 90 -13.29 -0.15 10.87
CA ALA A 90 -14.40 -1.01 10.46
C ALA A 90 -15.02 -0.61 9.10
N ASP A 91 -15.16 0.70 8.86
CA ASP A 91 -15.85 1.26 7.68
C ASP A 91 -14.99 1.31 6.41
N TYR A 92 -13.86 0.60 6.39
CA TYR A 92 -12.87 0.65 5.32
C TYR A 92 -12.80 -0.65 4.54
N ASP A 93 -12.52 -0.54 3.25
CA ASP A 93 -12.16 -1.65 2.38
C ASP A 93 -10.73 -1.46 1.87
N GLY A 94 -10.09 -2.54 1.47
CA GLY A 94 -8.69 -2.55 1.09
C GLY A 94 -8.18 -3.95 0.75
N ASP A 95 -6.88 -4.13 0.94
CA ASP A 95 -6.17 -5.37 0.62
C ASP A 95 -5.86 -6.26 1.84
N GLY A 96 -6.56 -6.01 2.96
CA GLY A 96 -6.35 -6.67 4.25
C GLY A 96 -5.32 -5.97 5.15
N LEU A 97 -4.55 -4.99 4.65
CA LEU A 97 -3.60 -4.20 5.46
C LEU A 97 -3.78 -2.71 5.25
N THR A 98 -3.96 -2.31 4.00
CA THR A 98 -4.01 -0.91 3.61
C THR A 98 -5.37 -0.58 3.01
N PRO A 99 -6.08 0.40 3.58
CA PRO A 99 -7.31 0.92 2.99
C PRO A 99 -7.08 1.48 1.59
N ILE A 100 -8.04 1.26 0.69
CA ILE A 100 -7.92 1.65 -0.72
C ILE A 100 -7.65 3.14 -0.91
N GLU A 101 -8.31 4.00 -0.14
CA GLU A 101 -8.12 5.44 -0.25
C GLU A 101 -6.75 5.89 0.23
N SER A 102 -6.14 5.17 1.19
CA SER A 102 -4.76 5.41 1.60
C SER A 102 -3.77 4.93 0.54
N ALA A 103 -4.00 3.76 -0.07
CA ALA A 103 -3.16 3.23 -1.15
C ALA A 103 -3.18 4.10 -2.42
N LEU A 104 -4.29 4.82 -2.68
CA LEU A 104 -4.45 5.69 -3.85
C LEU A 104 -4.21 7.18 -3.58
N ALA A 105 -3.74 7.53 -2.37
CA ALA A 105 -3.56 8.92 -1.94
C ALA A 105 -2.26 9.58 -2.47
N TRP A 106 -1.48 8.92 -3.32
CA TRP A 106 -0.31 9.56 -3.93
C TRP A 106 -0.74 10.57 -4.98
N ASP A 107 -0.69 11.86 -4.63
CA ASP A 107 -1.04 12.95 -5.53
C ASP A 107 -0.13 12.98 -6.77
N GLY A 108 -0.72 13.26 -7.94
CA GLY A 108 -0.07 13.20 -9.24
C GLY A 108 0.08 11.81 -9.89
N ALA A 109 0.04 10.73 -9.11
CA ALA A 109 0.17 9.36 -9.63
C ALA A 109 -1.06 8.87 -10.38
N GLU A 110 -0.84 8.06 -11.41
CA GLU A 110 -1.89 7.24 -12.00
C GLU A 110 -2.42 6.26 -10.94
N LYS A 111 -3.68 5.87 -11.06
CA LYS A 111 -4.38 5.06 -10.05
C LYS A 111 -4.96 3.81 -10.67
N LEU A 112 -4.74 2.68 -10.01
CA LEU A 112 -5.28 1.39 -10.41
C LEU A 112 -5.85 0.67 -9.19
N THR A 113 -7.12 0.32 -9.24
CA THR A 113 -7.74 -0.56 -8.25
C THR A 113 -7.80 -1.98 -8.80
N ILE A 114 -7.49 -2.96 -7.96
CA ILE A 114 -7.59 -4.39 -8.30
C ILE A 114 -8.52 -5.07 -7.30
N ASP A 115 -9.64 -5.59 -7.83
CA ASP A 115 -10.62 -6.29 -7.00
C ASP A 115 -10.10 -7.63 -6.49
N ASP A 116 -10.53 -7.96 -5.26
CA ASP A 116 -10.30 -9.21 -4.55
C ASP A 116 -8.82 -9.61 -4.49
N VAL A 117 -7.97 -8.68 -4.07
CA VAL A 117 -6.53 -8.93 -3.94
C VAL A 117 -6.01 -8.57 -2.56
N THR A 118 -5.18 -9.46 -2.00
CA THR A 118 -4.53 -9.25 -0.72
C THR A 118 -3.16 -8.62 -0.85
N HIS A 119 -2.72 -8.02 0.25
CA HIS A 119 -1.39 -7.42 0.36
C HIS A 119 -0.25 -8.46 0.32
N PHE A 120 -0.48 -9.64 0.92
CA PHE A 120 0.51 -10.70 1.08
C PHE A 120 -0.10 -12.08 0.77
N PRO A 121 0.74 -13.06 0.37
CA PRO A 121 0.34 -14.47 0.34
C PRO A 121 0.23 -15.00 1.78
N TRP A 122 -0.88 -14.68 2.47
CA TRP A 122 -0.99 -14.81 3.93
C TRP A 122 -0.77 -16.22 4.49
N SER A 123 -1.03 -17.28 3.71
CA SER A 123 -0.71 -18.65 4.16
C SER A 123 0.78 -18.97 4.15
N ASP A 124 1.59 -18.18 3.44
CA ASP A 124 3.03 -18.38 3.27
C ASP A 124 3.84 -17.48 4.21
N VAL A 125 3.18 -16.48 4.81
CA VAL A 125 3.76 -15.63 5.85
C VAL A 125 3.98 -16.47 7.12
N LEU A 126 5.19 -16.44 7.67
CA LEU A 126 5.50 -17.12 8.93
C LEU A 126 4.59 -16.60 10.06
N GLY A 127 3.74 -17.48 10.60
CA GLY A 127 2.75 -17.13 11.62
C GLY A 127 1.46 -16.51 11.07
N GLY A 128 1.25 -16.48 9.76
CA GLY A 128 0.04 -15.94 9.13
C GLY A 128 -1.25 -16.57 9.67
N ASP A 129 -1.26 -17.88 9.90
CA ASP A 129 -2.38 -18.60 10.52
C ASP A 129 -2.71 -18.14 11.95
N GLN A 130 -1.72 -17.63 12.67
CA GLN A 130 -1.90 -17.16 14.04
C GLN A 130 -2.32 -15.69 14.09
N PHE A 131 -1.72 -14.84 13.24
CA PHE A 131 -1.92 -13.39 13.27
C PHE A 131 -3.04 -12.91 12.35
N ALA A 132 -3.33 -13.65 11.27
CA ALA A 132 -4.28 -13.31 10.23
C ALA A 132 -5.05 -14.55 9.73
N PRO A 133 -5.71 -15.33 10.62
CA PRO A 133 -6.31 -16.62 10.28
C PRO A 133 -7.30 -16.54 9.11
N ASP A 134 -8.11 -15.48 9.05
CA ASP A 134 -9.10 -15.28 7.97
C ASP A 134 -8.43 -15.01 6.62
N LEU A 135 -7.39 -14.16 6.61
CA LEU A 135 -6.63 -13.85 5.39
C LEU A 135 -5.81 -15.06 4.93
N ALA A 136 -5.20 -15.81 5.85
CA ALA A 136 -4.46 -17.03 5.55
C ALA A 136 -5.38 -18.12 5.00
N LYS A 137 -6.59 -18.26 5.55
CA LYS A 137 -7.61 -19.16 5.01
C LYS A 137 -8.01 -18.75 3.59
N ARG A 138 -8.32 -17.47 3.36
CA ARG A 138 -8.68 -16.97 2.03
C ARG A 138 -7.59 -17.22 0.99
N HIS A 139 -6.33 -16.95 1.32
CA HIS A 139 -5.20 -17.24 0.42
C HIS A 139 -5.11 -18.74 0.07
N ARG A 140 -5.27 -19.64 1.05
CA ARG A 140 -5.35 -21.10 0.78
C ARG A 140 -6.54 -21.50 -0.11
N ASP A 141 -7.65 -20.80 0.03
CA ASP A 141 -8.85 -21.01 -0.79
C ASP A 141 -8.70 -20.42 -2.21
N GLY A 142 -7.53 -19.84 -2.53
CA GLY A 142 -7.18 -19.36 -3.87
C GLY A 142 -7.32 -17.85 -4.08
N ALA A 143 -7.59 -17.07 -3.02
CA ALA A 143 -7.62 -15.62 -3.14
C ALA A 143 -6.24 -15.08 -3.53
N PRO A 144 -6.13 -14.20 -4.55
CA PRO A 144 -4.84 -13.74 -5.02
C PRO A 144 -4.23 -12.64 -4.14
N TRP A 145 -2.95 -12.40 -4.33
CA TRP A 145 -2.18 -11.26 -3.81
C TRP A 145 -1.46 -10.55 -4.97
N TYR A 146 -0.90 -9.37 -4.73
CA TYR A 146 -0.30 -8.53 -5.79
C TYR A 146 0.75 -9.22 -6.68
N GLY A 147 1.41 -10.26 -6.16
CA GLY A 147 2.43 -11.03 -6.87
C GLY A 147 1.93 -12.27 -7.61
N ASN A 148 0.64 -12.62 -7.55
CA ASN A 148 0.10 -13.69 -8.40
C ASN A 148 0.18 -13.31 -9.88
N GLY A 149 0.51 -14.28 -10.75
CA GLY A 149 0.70 -14.03 -12.18
C GLY A 149 -0.45 -13.27 -12.85
N GLU A 150 -1.70 -13.68 -12.60
CA GLU A 150 -2.88 -12.99 -13.15
C GLU A 150 -3.04 -11.55 -12.66
N VAL A 151 -2.54 -11.24 -11.46
CA VAL A 151 -2.55 -9.88 -10.92
C VAL A 151 -1.39 -9.06 -11.47
N LEU A 152 -0.21 -9.67 -11.63
CA LEU A 152 0.95 -9.03 -12.26
C LEU A 152 0.58 -8.48 -13.64
N GLU A 153 -0.14 -9.26 -14.46
CA GLU A 153 -0.58 -8.83 -15.79
C GLU A 153 -1.44 -7.55 -15.77
N LYS A 154 -2.12 -7.25 -14.64
CA LYS A 154 -2.97 -6.05 -14.52
C LYS A 154 -2.17 -4.76 -14.37
N TRP A 155 -0.98 -4.81 -13.78
CA TRP A 155 -0.20 -3.61 -13.47
C TRP A 155 1.21 -3.59 -14.07
N ALA A 156 1.82 -4.74 -14.35
CA ALA A 156 3.19 -4.82 -14.85
C ALA A 156 3.31 -4.24 -16.27
N GLY A 157 2.26 -4.38 -17.09
CA GLY A 157 2.22 -3.80 -18.45
C GLY A 157 2.40 -2.29 -18.47
N TRP A 158 2.04 -1.59 -17.39
CA TRP A 158 2.21 -0.14 -17.26
C TRP A 158 3.68 0.31 -17.28
N LEU A 159 4.61 -0.57 -16.88
CA LEU A 159 6.05 -0.30 -16.90
C LEU A 159 6.65 -0.25 -18.32
N ASN A 160 5.96 -0.82 -19.32
CA ASN A 160 6.46 -0.97 -20.69
C ASN A 160 6.07 0.19 -21.62
N VAL A 161 5.31 1.16 -21.12
CA VAL A 161 4.91 2.39 -21.84
C VAL A 161 5.94 3.48 -21.59
#